data_AF-A0A191ZIY8-F1
#
_entry.id   AF-A0A191ZIY8-F1
#
_cell.length_a   1.000
_cell.length_b   1.000
_cell.length_c   1.000
_cell.angle_alpha   90.00
_cell.angle_beta   90.00
_cell.angle_gamma   90.00
#
_symmetry.space_group_name_H-M   'P 1'
#
loop_
_entity.id
_entity.type
_entity.pdbx_description
1 polymer ?
#
loop_
_entity_poly.entity_id
_entity_poly.type
_entity_poly.pdbx_seq_one_letter_code
_entity_poly.pdbx_strand_id
1 'polypeptide(L)'
;MRNFVKASVLGVAIMSLSGCGFLSIKDKLDPQAMDIYSGMYDRFVSSGGDLGAATVWRMEVDKGITPDDIKTSLDSASVGTGLKNVGEMPLSKQLELETGKKQRYLMIYQYCSPSIAREAVDFSPYFAAYLPCRIAVVEDKEGRYWLYGLNMDMFVHGGKNMPEPFKSHAQHVRDSIHKMMEAAAHGGF
;
A
#
# COMPACT_ATOMS: atom_id res chain seq x y z
N MET A 1 -37.17 25.33 16.99
CA MET A 1 -37.81 24.14 16.37
C MET A 1 -37.57 24.01 14.86
N ARG A 2 -37.88 25.02 14.02
CA ARG A 2 -37.80 24.90 12.55
C ARG A 2 -36.40 24.60 11.98
N ASN A 3 -35.32 25.08 12.61
CA ASN A 3 -33.94 24.79 12.21
C ASN A 3 -33.46 23.41 12.67
N PHE A 4 -33.99 22.90 13.79
CA PHE A 4 -33.69 21.56 14.31
C PHE A 4 -34.32 20.49 13.42
N VAL A 5 -35.58 20.68 12.99
CA VAL A 5 -36.26 19.78 12.05
C VAL A 5 -35.56 19.75 10.68
N LYS A 6 -35.08 20.90 10.18
CA LYS A 6 -34.30 20.94 8.93
C LYS A 6 -32.96 20.22 9.05
N ALA A 7 -32.24 20.39 10.16
CA ALA A 7 -30.99 19.66 10.41
C ALA A 7 -31.22 18.15 10.54
N SER A 8 -32.29 17.73 11.22
CA SER A 8 -32.66 16.31 11.36
C SER A 8 -33.08 15.68 10.03
N VAL A 9 -33.87 16.38 9.21
CA VAL A 9 -34.28 15.88 7.88
C VAL A 9 -33.10 15.81 6.93
N LEU A 10 -32.17 16.78 6.97
CA LEU A 10 -30.95 16.74 6.16
C LEU A 10 -30.01 15.60 6.60
N GLY A 11 -29.84 15.41 7.92
CA GLY A 11 -29.03 14.32 8.48
C GLY A 11 -29.57 12.93 8.15
N VAL A 12 -30.90 12.75 8.20
CA VAL A 12 -31.57 11.50 7.81
C VAL A 12 -31.49 11.27 6.30
N ALA A 13 -31.64 12.31 5.48
CA ALA A 13 -31.52 12.20 4.02
C ALA A 13 -30.09 11.80 3.59
N ILE A 14 -29.06 12.40 4.19
CA ILE A 14 -27.65 12.09 3.92
C ILE A 14 -27.31 10.65 4.34
N MET A 15 -27.76 10.21 5.52
CA MET A 15 -27.56 8.81 5.96
C MET A 15 -28.32 7.81 5.08
N SER A 16 -29.51 8.17 4.59
CA SER A 16 -30.33 7.27 3.77
C SER A 16 -29.78 7.04 2.35
N LEU A 17 -29.22 8.08 1.70
CA LEU A 17 -28.71 7.97 0.33
C LEU A 17 -27.37 7.22 0.27
N SER A 18 -26.48 7.48 1.22
CA SER A 18 -25.19 6.76 1.34
C SER A 18 -25.37 5.32 1.85
N GLY A 19 -26.33 5.10 2.76
CA GLY A 19 -26.61 3.77 3.32
C GLY A 19 -27.18 2.78 2.30
N CYS A 20 -28.07 3.22 1.40
CA CYS A 20 -28.66 2.36 0.36
C CYS A 20 -27.62 1.78 -0.59
N GLY A 21 -26.60 2.55 -0.96
CA GLY A 21 -25.50 2.08 -1.82
C GLY A 21 -24.69 0.98 -1.15
N PHE A 22 -24.27 1.18 0.10
CA PHE A 22 -23.50 0.20 0.87
C PHE A 22 -24.28 -1.11 1.11
N LEU A 23 -25.56 -1.00 1.48
CA LEU A 23 -26.42 -2.16 1.72
C LEU A 23 -26.54 -3.07 0.49
N SER A 24 -26.48 -2.51 -0.72
CA SER A 24 -26.57 -3.27 -1.98
C SER A 24 -25.34 -4.13 -2.29
N ILE A 25 -24.20 -3.84 -1.66
CA ILE A 25 -22.93 -4.53 -1.90
C ILE A 25 -22.39 -5.28 -0.67
N LYS A 26 -22.99 -5.10 0.51
CA LYS A 26 -22.50 -5.64 1.79
C LYS A 26 -22.17 -7.13 1.74
N ASP A 27 -23.00 -7.94 1.08
CA ASP A 27 -22.83 -9.40 1.02
C ASP A 27 -21.75 -9.84 0.01
N LYS A 28 -21.21 -8.89 -0.77
CA LYS A 28 -20.12 -9.12 -1.73
C LYS A 28 -18.77 -8.66 -1.18
N LEU A 29 -18.74 -7.91 -0.08
CA LEU A 29 -17.51 -7.37 0.50
C LEU A 29 -16.80 -8.42 1.34
N ASP A 30 -15.48 -8.27 1.47
CA ASP A 30 -14.73 -9.01 2.49
C ASP A 30 -15.23 -8.62 3.89
N PRO A 31 -15.33 -9.57 4.85
CA PRO A 31 -15.79 -9.27 6.21
C PRO A 31 -15.01 -8.16 6.92
N GLN A 32 -13.73 -7.95 6.58
CA GLN A 32 -12.87 -6.94 7.20
C GLN A 32 -12.91 -5.58 6.47
N ALA A 33 -13.70 -5.43 5.39
CA ALA A 33 -13.69 -4.22 4.58
C ALA A 33 -13.98 -2.95 5.38
N MET A 34 -14.91 -3.00 6.34
CA MET A 34 -15.24 -1.85 7.17
C MET A 34 -14.11 -1.46 8.12
N ASP A 35 -13.39 -2.43 8.67
CA ASP A 35 -12.24 -2.18 9.54
C ASP A 35 -11.10 -1.52 8.74
N ILE A 36 -10.91 -1.94 7.48
CA ILE A 36 -9.97 -1.31 6.56
C ILE A 36 -10.33 0.17 6.33
N TYR A 37 -11.60 0.47 6.01
CA TYR A 37 -12.01 1.85 5.76
C TYR A 37 -11.93 2.72 7.01
N SER A 38 -12.26 2.19 8.18
CA SER A 38 -12.09 2.89 9.45
C SER A 38 -10.61 3.18 9.72
N GLY A 39 -9.74 2.18 9.57
CA GLY A 39 -8.31 2.33 9.77
C GLY A 39 -7.64 3.27 8.77
N MET A 40 -8.15 3.35 7.53
CA MET A 40 -7.71 4.34 6.54
C MET A 40 -8.14 5.75 6.96
N TYR A 41 -9.37 5.92 7.44
CA TYR A 41 -9.89 7.19 7.93
C TYR A 41 -9.08 7.69 9.14
N ASP A 42 -8.80 6.83 10.11
CA ASP A 42 -8.01 7.20 11.29
C ASP A 42 -6.60 7.67 10.90
N ARG A 43 -5.94 6.94 9.98
CA ARG A 43 -4.64 7.35 9.45
C ARG A 43 -4.72 8.68 8.72
N PHE A 44 -5.74 8.88 7.88
CA PHE A 44 -5.98 10.14 7.17
C PHE A 44 -6.18 11.32 8.13
N VAL A 45 -6.99 11.16 9.18
CA VAL A 45 -7.20 12.22 10.17
C VAL A 45 -5.93 12.50 10.97
N SER A 46 -5.25 11.45 11.44
CA SER A 46 -4.03 11.60 12.23
C SER A 46 -2.86 12.22 11.46
N SER A 47 -2.83 12.06 10.13
CA SER A 47 -1.85 12.66 9.24
C SER A 47 -2.20 14.10 8.83
N GLY A 48 -3.32 14.65 9.30
CA GLY A 48 -3.80 15.98 8.92
C GLY A 48 -4.42 16.03 7.52
N GLY A 49 -4.89 14.89 7.00
CA GLY A 49 -5.53 14.75 5.70
C GLY A 49 -4.61 14.31 4.57
N ASP A 50 -3.49 13.64 4.89
CA ASP A 50 -2.57 13.10 3.88
C ASP A 50 -3.07 11.73 3.38
N LEU A 51 -3.48 11.68 2.10
CA LEU A 51 -3.91 10.45 1.43
C LEU A 51 -2.79 9.41 1.33
N GLY A 52 -1.55 9.84 1.10
CA GLY A 52 -0.40 8.94 1.05
C GLY A 52 -0.24 8.23 2.38
N ALA A 53 -0.21 8.98 3.48
CA ALA A 53 -0.13 8.40 4.83
C ALA A 53 -1.30 7.46 5.17
N ALA A 54 -2.49 7.70 4.60
CA ALA A 54 -3.66 6.87 4.83
C ALA A 54 -3.62 5.51 4.11
N THR A 55 -2.87 5.42 3.00
CA THR A 55 -2.98 4.30 2.03
C THR A 55 -1.71 3.49 1.85
N VAL A 56 -0.64 3.83 2.57
CA VAL A 56 0.65 3.15 2.50
C VAL A 56 1.06 2.57 3.85
N TRP A 57 1.85 1.51 3.82
CA TRP A 57 2.73 1.16 4.91
C TRP A 57 3.97 2.06 4.87
N ARG A 58 4.49 2.40 6.05
CA ARG A 58 5.69 3.21 6.22
C ARG A 58 6.54 2.60 7.32
N MET A 59 7.84 2.41 7.06
CA MET A 59 8.80 1.91 8.04
C MET A 59 10.05 2.81 8.03
N GLU A 60 10.53 3.21 9.20
CA GLU A 60 11.84 3.85 9.34
C GLU A 60 12.92 2.79 9.22
N VAL A 61 13.99 3.09 8.51
CA VAL A 61 15.16 2.19 8.43
C VAL A 61 16.08 2.49 9.61
N ASP A 62 16.60 1.43 10.25
CA ASP A 62 17.53 1.55 11.37
C ASP A 62 18.83 2.28 10.98
N LYS A 63 19.38 2.99 11.96
CA LYS A 63 20.60 3.79 11.76
C LYS A 63 21.77 2.90 11.33
N GLY A 64 22.48 3.34 10.30
CA GLY A 64 23.68 2.68 9.80
C GLY A 64 23.43 1.71 8.65
N ILE A 65 22.18 1.38 8.35
CA ILE A 65 21.82 0.60 7.15
C ILE A 65 21.95 1.50 5.91
N THR A 66 22.72 1.06 4.93
CA THR A 66 22.94 1.79 3.68
C THR A 66 21.90 1.42 2.61
N PRO A 67 21.76 2.22 1.54
CA PRO A 67 20.91 1.84 0.40
C PRO A 67 21.24 0.47 -0.22
N ASP A 68 22.51 0.08 -0.23
CA ASP A 68 22.93 -1.23 -0.75
C ASP A 68 22.51 -2.37 0.20
N ASP A 69 22.56 -2.13 1.52
CA ASP A 69 22.06 -3.09 2.52
C ASP A 69 20.54 -3.24 2.40
N ILE A 70 19.81 -2.14 2.20
CA ILE A 70 18.35 -2.15 1.96
C ILE A 70 18.03 -3.02 0.74
N LYS A 71 18.72 -2.79 -0.39
CA LYS A 71 18.54 -3.59 -1.60
C LYS A 71 18.80 -5.07 -1.33
N THR A 72 19.93 -5.37 -0.70
CA THR A 72 20.35 -6.74 -0.41
C THR A 72 19.34 -7.45 0.49
N SER A 73 18.82 -6.76 1.51
CA SER A 73 17.81 -7.28 2.42
C SER A 73 16.48 -7.56 1.70
N LEU A 74 16.03 -6.65 0.82
CA LEU A 74 14.84 -6.86 0.00
C LEU A 74 14.99 -8.08 -0.92
N ASP A 75 16.12 -8.17 -1.63
CA ASP A 75 16.38 -9.26 -2.56
C ASP A 75 16.51 -10.60 -1.81
N SER A 76 17.20 -10.63 -0.67
CA SER A 76 17.33 -11.84 0.18
C SER A 76 15.96 -12.29 0.71
N ALA A 77 15.18 -11.36 1.28
CA ALA A 77 13.85 -11.66 1.82
C ALA A 77 12.84 -12.08 0.74
N SER A 78 13.09 -11.75 -0.53
CA SER A 78 12.26 -12.20 -1.65
C SER A 78 12.49 -13.68 -2.02
N VAL A 79 13.64 -14.27 -1.66
CA VAL A 79 14.00 -15.64 -2.03
C VAL A 79 12.99 -16.64 -1.45
N GLY A 80 12.52 -17.55 -2.29
CA GLY A 80 11.55 -18.58 -1.89
C GLY A 80 10.10 -18.10 -1.77
N THR A 81 9.84 -16.79 -1.84
CA THR A 81 8.46 -16.25 -1.84
C THR A 81 7.76 -16.40 -3.19
N GLY A 82 8.52 -16.61 -4.27
CA GLY A 82 8.00 -16.58 -5.64
C GLY A 82 7.82 -15.17 -6.23
N LEU A 83 8.05 -14.12 -5.43
CA LEU A 83 8.13 -12.74 -5.90
C LEU A 83 9.53 -12.47 -6.45
N LYS A 84 9.63 -12.05 -7.70
CA LYS A 84 10.90 -11.72 -8.35
C LYS A 84 11.03 -10.22 -8.50
N ASN A 85 12.26 -9.71 -8.40
CA ASN A 85 12.57 -8.35 -8.85
C ASN A 85 12.31 -8.28 -10.36
N VAL A 86 11.40 -7.37 -10.74
CA VAL A 86 10.98 -7.14 -12.14
C VAL A 86 11.30 -5.73 -12.62
N GLY A 87 11.92 -4.91 -11.77
CA GLY A 87 12.23 -3.53 -12.13
C GLY A 87 12.80 -2.72 -10.97
N GLU A 88 13.67 -1.78 -11.35
CA GLU A 88 14.30 -0.81 -10.45
C GLU A 88 14.19 0.58 -11.08
N MET A 89 13.79 1.58 -10.28
CA MET A 89 13.66 2.97 -10.71
C MET A 89 14.56 3.88 -9.87
N PRO A 90 15.81 4.14 -10.30
CA PRO A 90 16.77 4.97 -9.57
C PRO A 90 16.51 6.46 -9.81
N LEU A 91 15.36 6.95 -9.32
CA LEU A 91 14.85 8.29 -9.62
C LEU A 91 15.79 9.41 -9.18
N SER A 92 16.41 9.31 -8.00
CA SER A 92 17.37 10.33 -7.54
C SER A 92 18.60 10.40 -8.45
N LYS A 93 19.06 9.25 -8.95
CA LYS A 93 20.19 9.20 -9.88
C LYS A 93 19.83 9.79 -11.24
N GLN A 94 18.65 9.45 -11.74
CA GLN A 94 18.14 10.01 -12.99
C GLN A 94 18.02 11.54 -12.92
N LEU A 95 17.41 12.06 -11.86
CA LEU A 95 17.28 13.50 -11.64
C LEU A 95 18.65 14.20 -11.49
N GLU A 96 19.62 13.57 -10.83
CA GLU A 96 20.99 14.10 -10.76
C GLU A 96 21.63 14.21 -12.16
N LEU A 97 21.45 13.19 -13.01
CA LEU A 97 21.96 13.20 -14.38
C LEU A 97 21.29 14.29 -15.24
N GLU A 98 19.98 14.47 -15.10
CA GLU A 98 19.21 15.46 -15.87
C GLU A 98 19.49 16.90 -15.42
N THR A 99 19.70 17.13 -14.13
CA THR A 99 19.80 18.49 -13.57
C THR A 99 21.21 18.91 -13.22
N GLY A 100 22.16 17.98 -13.14
CA GLY A 100 23.51 18.20 -12.61
C GLY A 100 23.58 18.48 -11.11
N LYS A 101 22.45 18.37 -10.39
CA LYS A 101 22.36 18.66 -8.95
C LYS A 101 22.22 17.37 -8.16
N LYS A 102 23.03 17.23 -7.11
CA LYS A 102 22.92 16.12 -6.16
C LYS A 102 21.51 16.05 -5.57
N GLN A 103 20.92 14.86 -5.60
CA GLN A 103 19.60 14.58 -5.06
C GLN A 103 19.71 13.73 -3.79
N ARG A 104 18.73 13.89 -2.88
CA ARG A 104 18.51 12.91 -1.80
C ARG A 104 18.07 11.58 -2.40
N TYR A 105 18.38 10.47 -1.74
CA TYR A 105 18.10 9.14 -2.25
C TYR A 105 16.59 8.92 -2.49
N LEU A 106 16.26 8.43 -3.68
CA LEU A 106 14.92 8.05 -4.07
C LEU A 106 15.03 6.89 -5.07
N MET A 107 14.61 5.72 -4.62
CA MET A 107 14.67 4.47 -5.37
C MET A 107 13.34 3.73 -5.23
N ILE A 108 12.87 3.09 -6.30
CA ILE A 108 11.70 2.20 -6.23
C ILE A 108 12.11 0.83 -6.72
N TYR A 109 11.93 -0.17 -5.87
CA TYR A 109 12.08 -1.59 -6.20
C TYR A 109 10.71 -2.20 -6.52
N GLN A 110 10.68 -3.05 -7.53
CA GLN A 110 9.45 -3.67 -8.03
C GLN A 110 9.54 -5.18 -7.96
N TYR A 111 8.61 -5.80 -7.23
CA TYR A 111 8.54 -7.24 -7.06
C TYR A 111 7.20 -7.78 -7.54
N CYS A 112 7.22 -8.93 -8.21
CA CYS A 112 6.01 -9.50 -8.80
C CYS A 112 6.07 -11.03 -8.91
N SER A 113 4.89 -11.65 -8.76
CA SER A 113 4.60 -12.99 -9.29
C SER A 113 3.64 -12.82 -10.47
N PRO A 114 4.09 -13.04 -11.73
CA PRO A 114 3.25 -12.84 -12.91
C PRO A 114 1.96 -13.68 -12.92
N SER A 115 1.97 -14.88 -12.33
CA SER A 115 0.78 -15.73 -12.23
C SER A 115 -0.26 -15.14 -11.28
N ILE A 116 0.14 -14.71 -10.08
CA ILE A 116 -0.78 -14.10 -9.10
C ILE A 116 -1.25 -12.73 -9.62
N ALA A 117 -0.37 -11.97 -10.29
CA ALA A 117 -0.74 -10.73 -10.96
C ALA A 117 -1.83 -10.95 -12.02
N ARG A 118 -1.82 -12.08 -12.72
CA ARG A 118 -2.86 -12.44 -13.68
C ARG A 118 -4.19 -12.74 -12.98
N GLU A 119 -4.17 -13.55 -11.92
CA GLU A 119 -5.36 -13.81 -11.09
C GLU A 119 -6.00 -12.52 -10.58
N ALA A 120 -5.18 -11.57 -10.11
CA ALA A 120 -5.65 -10.27 -9.63
C ALA A 120 -6.36 -9.45 -10.73
N VAL A 121 -5.77 -9.36 -11.92
CA VAL A 121 -6.34 -8.60 -13.04
C VAL A 121 -7.60 -9.27 -13.58
N ASP A 122 -7.66 -10.60 -13.57
CA ASP A 122 -8.83 -11.35 -14.01
C ASP A 122 -9.99 -11.22 -13.00
N PHE A 123 -9.69 -11.15 -11.70
CA PHE A 123 -10.68 -10.80 -10.67
C PHE A 123 -11.15 -9.35 -10.80
N SER A 124 -10.23 -8.42 -11.05
CA SER A 124 -10.54 -7.01 -11.30
C SER A 124 -9.47 -6.32 -12.15
N PRO A 125 -9.81 -5.81 -13.34
CA PRO A 125 -8.81 -5.13 -14.18
C PRO A 125 -8.26 -3.85 -13.54
N TYR A 126 -8.98 -3.25 -12.58
CA TYR A 126 -8.51 -2.09 -11.82
C TYR A 126 -7.26 -2.39 -11.00
N PHE A 127 -7.02 -3.66 -10.63
CA PHE A 127 -5.82 -4.06 -9.92
C PHE A 127 -4.53 -3.90 -10.73
N ALA A 128 -4.62 -3.77 -12.06
CA ALA A 128 -3.46 -3.46 -12.90
C ALA A 128 -2.76 -2.16 -12.51
N ALA A 129 -3.47 -1.17 -11.94
CA ALA A 129 -2.88 0.09 -11.49
C ALA A 129 -1.96 -0.05 -10.27
N TYR A 130 -2.08 -1.15 -9.52
CA TYR A 130 -1.30 -1.42 -8.31
C TYR A 130 -0.15 -2.40 -8.55
N LEU A 131 -0.04 -2.96 -9.76
CA LEU A 131 0.98 -3.91 -10.15
C LEU A 131 2.15 -3.22 -10.87
N PRO A 132 3.39 -3.69 -10.69
CA PRO A 132 3.84 -4.66 -9.68
C PRO A 132 3.85 -4.09 -8.25
N CYS A 133 4.09 -4.93 -7.25
CA CYS A 133 4.27 -4.46 -5.87
C CYS A 133 5.52 -3.55 -5.81
N ARG A 134 5.35 -2.33 -5.31
CA ARG A 134 6.40 -1.31 -5.24
C ARG A 134 6.82 -1.08 -3.80
N ILE A 135 8.13 -1.05 -3.56
CA ILE A 135 8.75 -0.58 -2.31
C ILE A 135 9.64 0.60 -2.66
N ALA A 136 9.22 1.79 -2.25
CA ALA A 136 10.00 3.02 -2.42
C ALA A 136 10.89 3.26 -1.20
N VAL A 137 12.14 3.63 -1.44
CA VAL A 137 13.12 4.03 -0.43
C VAL A 137 13.40 5.50 -0.60
N VAL A 138 13.14 6.29 0.45
CA VAL A 138 13.24 7.74 0.42
C VAL A 138 14.13 8.22 1.55
N GLU A 139 15.11 9.05 1.23
CA GLU A 139 15.86 9.83 2.21
C GLU A 139 15.11 11.12 2.58
N ASP A 140 14.77 11.26 3.85
CA ASP A 140 14.13 12.46 4.37
C ASP A 140 15.12 13.63 4.51
N LYS A 141 14.64 14.78 5.00
CA LYS A 141 15.47 15.99 5.13
C LYS A 141 16.52 15.86 6.23
N GLU A 142 16.34 14.93 7.15
CA GLU A 142 17.25 14.65 8.27
C GLU A 142 18.29 13.57 7.91
N GLY A 143 18.23 13.02 6.70
CA GLY A 143 19.15 11.98 6.22
C GLY A 143 18.77 10.56 6.65
N ARG A 144 17.53 10.34 7.11
CA ARG A 144 17.01 9.01 7.45
C ARG A 144 16.34 8.37 6.24
N TYR A 145 16.47 7.06 6.10
CA TYR A 145 15.78 6.30 5.07
C TYR A 145 14.43 5.81 5.57
N TRP A 146 13.44 5.86 4.68
CA TRP A 146 12.09 5.38 4.91
C TRP A 146 11.66 4.47 3.78
N LEU A 147 11.02 3.36 4.13
CA LEU A 147 10.38 2.44 3.19
C LEU A 147 8.89 2.77 3.09
N TYR A 148 8.37 2.79 1.87
CA TYR A 148 6.96 2.96 1.57
C TYR A 148 6.47 1.88 0.62
N GLY A 149 5.37 1.23 0.96
CA GLY A 149 4.68 0.28 0.11
C GLY A 149 3.17 0.52 0.17
N LEU A 150 2.43 0.18 -0.88
CA LEU A 150 0.97 0.20 -0.81
C LEU A 150 0.52 -0.64 0.40
N ASN A 151 -0.42 -0.13 1.20
CA ASN A 151 -1.01 -0.93 2.26
C ASN A 151 -1.85 -2.05 1.62
N MET A 152 -1.27 -3.25 1.53
CA MET A 152 -1.93 -4.37 0.88
C MET A 152 -3.06 -4.98 1.72
N ASP A 153 -3.21 -4.62 3.01
CA ASP A 153 -4.41 -4.97 3.77
C ASP A 153 -5.65 -4.36 3.10
N MET A 154 -5.51 -3.15 2.54
CA MET A 154 -6.59 -2.51 1.78
C MET A 154 -6.91 -3.27 0.49
N PHE A 155 -5.92 -3.90 -0.11
CA PHE A 155 -6.10 -4.66 -1.35
C PHE A 155 -6.78 -6.00 -1.08
N VAL A 156 -6.31 -6.74 -0.07
CA VAL A 156 -6.82 -8.09 0.27
C VAL A 156 -8.21 -8.00 0.93
N HIS A 157 -8.41 -7.01 1.80
CA HIS A 157 -9.60 -6.95 2.67
C HIS A 157 -10.51 -5.74 2.42
N GLY A 158 -10.06 -4.71 1.69
CA GLY A 158 -10.86 -3.48 1.52
C GLY A 158 -11.96 -3.54 0.48
N GLY A 159 -12.09 -4.65 -0.26
CA GLY A 159 -12.91 -4.71 -1.47
C GLY A 159 -13.89 -5.88 -1.51
N LYS A 160 -14.19 -6.31 -2.74
CA LYS A 160 -14.97 -7.52 -3.00
C LYS A 160 -14.24 -8.73 -2.41
N ASN A 161 -14.98 -9.64 -1.79
CA ASN A 161 -14.40 -10.87 -1.26
C ASN A 161 -13.75 -11.67 -2.40
N MET A 162 -12.47 -12.00 -2.23
CA MET A 162 -11.71 -12.78 -3.21
C MET A 162 -12.09 -14.27 -3.09
N PRO A 163 -12.30 -14.99 -4.20
CA PRO A 163 -12.49 -16.44 -4.14
C PRO A 163 -11.17 -17.15 -3.83
N GLU A 164 -11.24 -18.35 -3.27
CA GLU A 164 -10.09 -19.26 -3.23
C GLU A 164 -9.82 -19.86 -4.63
N PRO A 165 -8.55 -20.15 -4.99
CA PRO A 165 -7.33 -19.98 -4.17
C PRO A 165 -6.73 -18.56 -4.23
N PHE A 166 -7.31 -17.64 -5.01
CA PHE A 166 -6.75 -16.30 -5.23
C PHE A 166 -6.59 -15.51 -3.94
N LYS A 167 -7.55 -15.61 -2.99
CA LYS A 167 -7.43 -14.97 -1.69
C LYS A 167 -6.18 -15.40 -0.92
N SER A 168 -5.91 -16.71 -0.85
CA SER A 168 -4.69 -17.25 -0.23
C SER A 168 -3.43 -16.75 -0.93
N HIS A 169 -3.43 -16.69 -2.26
CA HIS A 169 -2.30 -16.15 -3.03
C HIS A 169 -2.09 -14.65 -2.77
N ALA A 170 -3.16 -13.84 -2.74
CA ALA A 170 -3.09 -12.42 -2.45
C ALA A 170 -2.57 -12.15 -1.03
N GLN A 171 -3.02 -12.94 -0.04
CA GLN A 171 -2.51 -12.92 1.32
C GLN A 171 -1.01 -13.24 1.37
N HIS A 172 -0.56 -14.27 0.65
CA HIS A 172 0.85 -14.63 0.55
C HIS A 172 1.71 -13.48 -0.01
N VAL A 173 1.25 -12.80 -1.07
CA VAL A 173 1.96 -11.63 -1.61
C VAL A 173 2.01 -10.50 -0.60
N ARG A 174 0.88 -10.20 0.06
CA ARG A 174 0.77 -9.19 1.12
C ARG A 174 1.81 -9.44 2.21
N ASP A 175 1.86 -10.66 2.74
CA ASP A 175 2.72 -11.02 3.86
C ASP A 175 4.19 -11.04 3.45
N SER A 176 4.48 -11.52 2.25
CA SER A 176 5.83 -11.51 1.70
C SER A 176 6.36 -10.09 1.53
N ILE A 177 5.59 -9.17 0.95
CA ILE A 177 6.00 -7.77 0.78
C ILE A 177 6.19 -7.08 2.14
N HIS A 178 5.29 -7.29 3.09
CA HIS A 178 5.43 -6.72 4.43
C HIS A 178 6.71 -7.20 5.11
N LYS A 179 6.97 -8.51 5.08
CA LYS A 179 8.18 -9.11 5.64
C LYS A 179 9.46 -8.61 4.94
N MET A 180 9.42 -8.44 3.63
CA MET A 180 10.54 -7.84 2.89
C MET A 180 10.82 -6.41 3.36
N MET A 181 9.78 -5.59 3.56
CA MET A 181 9.94 -4.25 4.12
C MET A 181 10.52 -4.27 5.53
N GLU A 182 10.06 -5.18 6.41
CA GLU A 182 10.62 -5.33 7.76
C GLU A 182 12.10 -5.74 7.73
N ALA A 183 12.45 -6.72 6.90
CA ALA A 183 13.84 -7.14 6.71
C ALA A 183 14.71 -5.96 6.26
N ALA A 184 14.25 -5.20 5.27
CA ALA A 184 14.97 -4.05 4.75
C ALA A 184 15.06 -2.87 5.74
N ALA A 185 14.07 -2.69 6.60
CA ALA A 185 14.09 -1.67 7.64
C ALA A 185 15.11 -1.99 8.74
N HIS A 186 15.36 -3.28 9.02
CA HIS A 186 16.17 -3.73 10.15
C HIS A 186 17.48 -4.44 9.74
N GLY A 187 17.80 -4.49 8.45
CA GLY A 187 19.02 -5.12 7.94
C GLY A 187 19.01 -6.65 8.06
N GLY A 188 17.82 -7.26 8.00
CA GLY A 188 17.64 -8.71 8.02
C GLY A 188 17.93 -9.35 6.66
N PHE A 189 18.59 -10.51 6.67
CA PHE A 189 18.92 -11.31 5.49
C PHE A 189 18.21 -12.66 5.50
#